data_AF-A0A2E6A8F1-F1
#
_entry.id   AF-A0A2E6A8F1-F1
#
_cell.length_a   1.000
_cell.length_b   1.000
_cell.length_c   1.000
_cell.angle_alpha   90.00
_cell.angle_beta   90.00
_cell.angle_gamma   90.00
#
_symmetry.space_group_name_H-M   'P 1'
#
loop_
_entity.id
_entity.type
_entity.pdbx_description
1 polymer ?
#
loop_
_entity_poly.entity_id
_entity_poly.type
_entity_poly.pdbx_seq_one_letter_code
_entity_poly.pdbx_strand_id
1 'polypeptide(L)'
;MTEAELERVIDHMNDDHRDALVLYAQAFAKRGDVVEATMLDLTRDQIVLEVNGGERLAVDLTSPVETAEDAHHTLVEMVGQARKRINDAISG
;
A
#
# COMPACT_ATOMS: atom_id res chain seq x y z
N MET A 1 4.27 -16.44 7.10
CA MET A 1 3.56 -16.45 5.80
C MET A 1 4.32 -17.27 4.78
N THR A 2 3.63 -18.02 3.93
CA THR A 2 4.22 -18.64 2.74
C THR A 2 4.15 -17.70 1.53
N GLU A 3 5.06 -17.85 0.56
CA GLU A 3 5.03 -17.04 -0.69
C GLU A 3 3.68 -17.13 -1.40
N ALA A 4 3.08 -18.32 -1.45
CA ALA A 4 1.77 -18.53 -2.09
C ALA A 4 0.60 -17.78 -1.39
N GLU A 5 0.66 -17.58 -0.07
CA GLU A 5 -0.34 -16.79 0.66
C GLU A 5 -0.14 -15.30 0.43
N LEU A 6 1.13 -14.86 0.42
CA LEU A 6 1.51 -13.49 0.09
C LEU A 6 1.01 -13.11 -1.31
N GLU A 7 1.30 -13.93 -2.32
CA GLU A 7 0.85 -13.71 -3.70
C GLU A 7 -0.67 -13.56 -3.79
N ARG A 8 -1.44 -14.37 -3.06
CA ARG A 8 -2.91 -14.24 -3.05
C ARG A 8 -3.38 -12.92 -2.43
N VAL A 9 -2.74 -12.45 -1.37
CA VAL A 9 -3.04 -11.14 -0.76
C VAL A 9 -2.67 -10.02 -1.71
N ILE A 10 -1.50 -10.10 -2.34
CA ILE A 10 -1.02 -9.14 -3.34
C ILE A 10 -2.00 -9.05 -4.50
N ASP A 11 -2.41 -10.19 -5.06
CA ASP A 11 -3.33 -10.25 -6.20
C ASP A 11 -4.70 -9.67 -5.84
N HIS A 12 -5.24 -10.04 -4.67
CA HIS A 12 -6.49 -9.49 -4.16
C HIS A 12 -6.41 -7.97 -3.91
N MET A 13 -5.31 -7.50 -3.33
CA MET A 13 -5.06 -6.07 -3.11
C MET A 13 -4.91 -5.30 -4.41
N ASN A 14 -4.26 -5.89 -5.42
CA ASN A 14 -4.10 -5.31 -6.74
C ASN A 14 -5.42 -5.29 -7.53
N ASP A 15 -6.33 -6.24 -7.33
CA ASP A 15 -7.59 -6.30 -8.07
C ASP A 15 -8.70 -5.46 -7.40
N ASP A 16 -8.84 -5.58 -6.07
CA ASP A 16 -9.92 -4.95 -5.29
C ASP A 16 -9.53 -3.57 -4.71
N HIS A 17 -8.23 -3.33 -4.51
CA HIS A 17 -7.72 -2.20 -3.72
C HIS A 17 -6.59 -1.42 -4.39
N ARG A 18 -6.52 -1.42 -5.73
CA ARG A 18 -5.53 -0.67 -6.51
C ARG A 18 -5.50 0.83 -6.20
N ASP A 19 -6.67 1.46 -6.08
CA ASP A 19 -6.80 2.87 -5.68
C ASP A 19 -6.17 3.16 -4.31
N ALA A 20 -6.22 2.18 -3.41
CA ALA A 20 -5.67 2.27 -2.08
C ALA A 20 -4.13 2.34 -2.11
N LEU A 21 -3.50 1.55 -2.98
CA LEU A 21 -2.06 1.58 -3.23
C LEU A 21 -1.61 2.93 -3.81
N VAL A 22 -2.43 3.52 -4.69
CA VAL A 22 -2.20 4.84 -5.27
C VAL A 22 -2.24 5.91 -4.18
N LEU A 23 -3.28 5.91 -3.33
CA LEU A 23 -3.37 6.82 -2.17
C LEU A 23 -2.17 6.68 -1.24
N TYR A 24 -1.71 5.44 -1.01
CA TYR A 24 -0.52 5.17 -0.24
C TYR A 24 0.72 5.83 -0.81
N ALA A 25 1.00 5.60 -2.09
CA ALA A 25 2.14 6.21 -2.77
C ALA A 25 2.03 7.74 -2.76
N GLN A 26 0.85 8.30 -3.00
CA GLN A 26 0.65 9.75 -2.95
C GLN A 26 0.88 10.33 -1.54
N ALA A 27 0.34 9.69 -0.50
CA ALA A 27 0.44 10.17 0.88
C ALA A 27 1.85 10.02 1.46
N PHE A 28 2.49 8.86 1.28
CA PHE A 28 3.77 8.53 1.90
C PHE A 28 4.96 8.95 1.05
N ALA A 29 4.89 8.81 -0.28
CA ALA A 29 5.96 9.30 -1.16
C ALA A 29 5.84 10.81 -1.48
N LYS A 30 4.80 11.49 -0.97
CA LYS A 30 4.47 12.90 -1.28
C LYS A 30 4.41 13.16 -2.80
N ARG A 31 4.09 12.13 -3.57
CA ARG A 31 4.06 12.15 -5.04
C ARG A 31 2.60 12.13 -5.48
N GLY A 32 1.99 13.31 -5.57
CA GLY A 32 0.62 13.46 -6.09
C GLY A 32 0.46 13.09 -7.57
N ASP A 33 1.58 12.82 -8.26
CA ASP A 33 1.61 12.41 -9.68
C ASP A 33 1.42 10.90 -9.87
N VAL A 34 1.34 10.11 -8.79
CA VAL A 34 1.08 8.67 -8.89
C VAL A 34 -0.36 8.45 -9.35
N VAL A 35 -0.53 7.93 -10.55
CA VAL A 35 -1.83 7.58 -11.14
C VAL A 35 -2.14 6.08 -11.00
N GLU A 36 -1.10 5.26 -10.92
CA GLU A 36 -1.21 3.80 -10.87
C GLU A 36 -0.18 3.27 -9.89
N ALA A 37 -0.59 2.30 -9.07
CA ALA A 37 0.26 1.63 -8.10
C ALA A 37 -0.11 0.15 -8.01
N THR A 38 0.91 -0.70 -7.97
CA THR A 38 0.79 -2.16 -7.93
C THR A 38 1.66 -2.68 -6.79
N MET A 39 1.11 -3.54 -5.94
CA MET A 39 1.87 -4.21 -4.91
C MET A 39 2.77 -5.25 -5.56
N LEU A 40 4.08 -5.14 -5.35
CA LEU A 40 5.08 -6.10 -5.80
C LEU A 40 5.42 -7.09 -4.71
N ASP A 41 5.63 -6.57 -3.50
CA ASP A 41 6.15 -7.36 -2.39
C ASP A 41 5.65 -6.77 -1.06
N LEU A 42 5.46 -7.63 -0.08
CA LEU A 42 5.08 -7.22 1.27
C LEU A 42 5.95 -7.95 2.28
N THR A 43 6.61 -7.16 3.12
CA THR A 43 7.47 -7.64 4.20
C THR A 43 6.79 -7.34 5.54
N ARG A 44 7.40 -7.81 6.63
CA ARG A 44 6.84 -7.61 7.98
C ARG A 44 6.63 -6.14 8.30
N ASP A 45 7.57 -5.28 7.95
CA ASP A 45 7.57 -3.87 8.37
C ASP A 45 7.45 -2.89 7.20
N GLN A 46 7.55 -3.37 5.95
CA GLN A 46 7.55 -2.54 4.76
C GLN A 46 6.79 -3.18 3.60
N ILE A 47 6.20 -2.36 2.75
CA ILE A 47 5.57 -2.77 1.50
C ILE A 47 6.33 -2.19 0.31
N VAL A 48 6.54 -3.00 -0.73
CA VAL A 48 7.12 -2.59 -2.00
C VAL A 48 6.01 -2.44 -3.03
N LEU A 49 5.85 -1.22 -3.51
CA LEU A 49 4.86 -0.81 -4.50
C LEU A 49 5.57 -0.40 -5.78
N GLU A 50 5.07 -0.79 -6.93
CA GLU A 50 5.45 -0.24 -8.23
C GLU A 50 4.43 0.80 -8.65
N VAL A 51 4.89 2.02 -8.92
CA VAL A 51 4.06 3.12 -9.41
C VAL A 51 4.43 3.51 -10.82
N ASN A 52 3.45 4.08 -11.54
CA ASN A 52 3.64 4.58 -12.91
C ASN A 52 4.28 3.54 -13.87
N GLY A 53 4.00 2.24 -13.64
CA GLY A 53 4.45 1.13 -14.47
C GLY A 53 5.96 0.85 -14.47
N GLY A 54 6.70 1.28 -13.44
CA GLY A 54 8.11 0.89 -13.32
C GLY A 54 8.91 1.54 -12.19
N GLU A 55 8.34 2.50 -11.45
CA GLU A 55 9.01 3.11 -10.32
C GLU A 55 8.74 2.33 -9.03
N ARG A 56 9.77 1.86 -8.35
CA ARG A 56 9.61 1.12 -7.09
C ARG A 56 9.67 2.05 -5.89
N LEU A 57 8.64 1.99 -5.06
CA LEU A 57 8.48 2.70 -3.81
C LEU A 57 8.38 1.71 -2.66
N ALA A 58 9.26 1.85 -1.67
CA ALA A 58 9.14 1.16 -0.40
C ALA A 58 8.43 2.09 0.60
N VAL A 59 7.39 1.59 1.26
CA VAL A 59 6.65 2.33 2.28
C VAL A 59 6.69 1.55 3.58
N ASP A 60 7.06 2.21 4.67
CA ASP A 60 7.03 1.62 6.00
C ASP A 60 5.58 1.44 6.49
N LEU A 61 5.27 0.24 6.97
CA LEU A 61 4.01 -0.07 7.63
C LEU A 61 4.00 0.55 9.03
N THR A 62 2.82 0.99 9.47
CA THR A 62 2.66 1.47 10.86
C THR A 62 2.63 0.33 11.87
N SER A 63 2.34 -0.88 11.41
CA SER A 63 2.23 -2.09 12.22
C SER A 63 2.87 -3.27 11.50
N PRO A 64 3.57 -4.17 12.22
CA PRO A 64 4.19 -5.34 11.63
C PRO A 64 3.13 -6.38 11.23
N VAL A 65 3.25 -6.94 10.04
CA VAL A 65 2.32 -7.95 9.50
C VAL A 65 3.01 -9.31 9.41
N GLU A 66 2.41 -10.35 9.99
CA GLU A 66 2.99 -11.71 10.04
C GLU A 66 2.17 -12.75 9.27
N THR A 67 0.89 -12.47 9.07
CA THR A 67 -0.08 -13.34 8.37
C THR A 67 -0.87 -12.55 7.32
N ALA A 68 -1.49 -13.28 6.39
CA ALA A 68 -2.31 -12.70 5.33
C ALA A 68 -3.49 -11.90 5.88
N GLU A 69 -4.09 -12.36 6.98
CA GLU A 69 -5.17 -11.65 7.69
C GLU A 69 -4.66 -10.33 8.27
N ASP A 70 -3.48 -10.34 8.89
CA ASP A 70 -2.86 -9.13 9.46
C ASP A 70 -2.49 -8.12 8.38
N ALA A 71 -1.97 -8.60 7.24
CA ALA A 71 -1.68 -7.79 6.07
C ALA A 71 -2.94 -7.08 5.56
N HIS A 72 -4.04 -7.82 5.36
CA HIS A 72 -5.30 -7.23 4.93
C HIS A 72 -5.80 -6.17 5.92
N HIS A 73 -5.80 -6.48 7.22
CA HIS A 73 -6.29 -5.56 8.24
C HIS A 73 -5.44 -4.29 8.34
N THR A 74 -4.11 -4.44 8.36
CA THR A 74 -3.16 -3.32 8.39
C THR A 74 -3.28 -2.46 7.13
N LEU A 75 -3.43 -3.06 5.95
CA LEU A 75 -3.61 -2.34 4.70
C LEU A 75 -4.89 -1.50 4.72
N VAL A 76 -6.03 -2.07 5.14
CA VAL A 76 -7.30 -1.33 5.24
C VAL A 76 -7.20 -0.15 6.21
N GLU A 77 -6.63 -0.37 7.40
CA GLU A 77 -6.40 0.67 8.41
C GLU A 77 -5.55 1.82 7.84
N MET A 78 -4.44 1.47 7.19
CA MET A 78 -3.52 2.46 6.64
C MET A 78 -4.06 3.18 5.41
N VAL A 79 -4.90 2.55 4.58
CA VAL A 79 -5.63 3.23 3.49
C VAL A 79 -6.53 4.33 4.05
N GLY A 80 -7.24 4.05 5.15
CA GLY A 80 -8.02 5.05 5.87
C GLY A 80 -7.15 6.22 6.35
N GLN A 81 -5.97 5.93 6.90
CA GLN A 81 -5.02 6.94 7.33
C GLN A 81 -4.42 7.75 6.16
N ALA A 82 -4.07 7.10 5.05
CA ALA A 82 -3.53 7.74 3.85
C ALA A 82 -4.54 8.73 3.27
N ARG A 83 -5.80 8.31 3.15
CA ARG A 83 -6.90 9.16 2.69
C ARG A 83 -7.11 10.37 3.60
N LYS A 84 -7.06 10.17 4.93
CA LYS A 84 -7.13 11.27 5.90
C LYS A 84 -5.95 12.22 5.77
N ARG A 85 -4.72 11.70 5.59
CA ARG A 85 -3.50 12.50 5.40
C ARG A 85 -3.54 13.33 4.13
N ILE A 86 -3.99 12.77 3.01
CA ILE A 86 -4.14 13.52 1.76
C ILE A 86 -5.14 14.66 1.94
N ASN A 87 -6.30 14.38 2.58
CA ASN A 87 -7.29 15.40 2.87
C ASN A 87 -6.74 16.54 3.76
N ASP A 88 -5.96 16.18 4.78
CA ASP A 88 -5.31 17.14 5.69
C ASP A 88 -4.24 17.97 4.96
N ALA A 89 -3.42 17.33 4.11
CA ALA A 89 -2.36 17.99 3.33
C ALA A 89 -2.89 18.98 2.28
N ILE A 90 -4.11 18.78 1.78
CA ILE A 90 -4.75 19.70 0.82
C ILE A 90 -5.49 20.85 1.53
N SER A 91 -5.82 20.69 2.82
CA SER A 91 -6.58 21.67 3.60
C SER A 91 -5.72 22.63 4.43
N GLY A 92 -4.39 22.48 4.39
CA GLY A 92 -3.41 23.25 5.17
C GLY A 92 -2.72 24.38 4.43
#